data_AF-A0A8J5BQ25-F1
#
_entry.id   AF-A0A8J5BQ25-F1
#
_cell.length_a   1.000
_cell.length_b   1.000
_cell.length_c   1.000
_cell.angle_alpha   90.00
_cell.angle_beta   90.00
_cell.angle_gamma   90.00
#
_symmetry.space_group_name_H-M   'P 1'
#
loop_
_entity.id
_entity.type
_entity.pdbx_description
1 polymer ?
#
loop_
_entity_poly.entity_id
_entity_poly.type
_entity_poly.pdbx_seq_one_letter_code
_entity_poly.pdbx_strand_id
1 'polypeptide(L)'
;MLPPLTVHDYERSVSLYSVPLLKAALSIFSRYGGGGSTISETISSQLRLYVNHNGPDYVGYAKDQVEAWSKFENICQELSRQASACIGSSLSGPTIYILTGTGLDTIRPSTELEKLYDEKNIDGSNLSKLMFTIDRFTSQLTNRARRNIVSFMEEDILALPHYSQANRMVEMMNVLIKEVPKLAYKKLFDSFNGIYNLLDTFEDLASVMDSSRGSIDTAYVMCLDALVSLLLIYNREGDETGLDKNRVVHVFVRFMRHFRTVTIARECAFQKGERYGTLGNFSEANFFEVLAQLPADRAAKLTRFLNTDRPSRFVKGLILLRMGESRKAKRCFFEGDFPSDETLAHFGLPARGDNSYYEYTSKVIAGLGFNELAVIFASRVTNPDTACLINKFRYALAARNYDVAYYTAVAELKHKDNVAELILDMAKHQPLKLLTYPFTSYHPLVDAILASSSLPNKFKLLYAWRVSREDLKGAACALYEQLLVVKQGLDQGMSEKKTYIAELYSSILNVLALQGKDDAWFVSNGRVHTLQDVENEHSQWLAGMVREMKLVMR
;
A
#
# COMPACT_ATOMS: atom_id res chain seq x y z
N MET A 1 11.76 19.73 37.68
CA MET A 1 11.70 18.32 37.23
C MET A 1 10.82 18.28 35.98
N LEU A 2 11.41 17.97 34.82
CA LEU A 2 10.65 17.82 33.58
C LEU A 2 9.77 16.55 33.68
N PRO A 3 8.56 16.53 33.09
CA PRO A 3 7.82 15.28 32.97
C PRO A 3 8.64 14.29 32.15
N PRO A 4 8.61 13.00 32.50
CA PRO A 4 9.36 11.97 31.80
C PRO A 4 8.98 11.90 30.31
N LEU A 5 9.98 11.73 29.44
CA LEU A 5 9.79 11.39 28.03
C LEU A 5 9.01 10.07 27.92
N THR A 6 8.16 9.91 26.90
CA THR A 6 7.54 8.60 26.65
C THR A 6 8.52 7.65 25.97
N VAL A 7 8.23 6.35 26.05
CA VAL A 7 8.97 5.30 25.32
C VAL A 7 9.15 5.65 23.85
N HIS A 8 8.10 6.15 23.20
CA HIS A 8 8.16 6.57 21.79
C HIS A 8 9.14 7.73 21.56
N ASP A 9 9.29 8.64 22.53
CA ASP A 9 10.25 9.75 22.42
C ASP A 9 11.69 9.22 22.50
N TYR A 10 11.93 8.24 23.37
CA TYR A 10 13.22 7.56 23.47
C TYR A 10 13.52 6.70 22.24
N GLU A 11 12.54 5.96 21.70
CA GLU A 11 12.73 5.21 20.45
C GLU A 11 13.12 6.14 19.30
N ARG A 12 12.53 7.33 19.24
CA ARG A 12 12.85 8.36 18.24
C ARG A 12 14.22 9.00 18.50
N SER A 13 14.59 9.30 19.75
CA SER A 13 15.91 9.85 20.07
C SER A 13 17.03 8.83 19.81
N VAL A 14 16.78 7.56 20.14
CA VAL A 14 17.67 6.43 19.88
C VAL A 14 17.94 6.26 18.39
N SER A 15 16.94 6.56 17.56
CA SER A 15 17.05 6.49 16.11
C SER A 15 18.01 7.53 15.49
N LEU A 16 18.42 8.56 16.26
CA LEU A 16 19.46 9.51 15.87
C LEU A 16 20.87 8.90 15.96
N TYR A 17 21.05 7.81 16.71
CA TYR A 17 22.32 7.13 16.83
C TYR A 17 22.56 6.14 15.68
N SER A 18 23.83 5.95 15.31
CA SER A 18 24.20 5.02 14.25
C SER A 18 23.98 3.59 14.72
N VAL A 19 23.64 2.69 13.79
CA VAL A 19 23.41 1.26 14.11
C VAL A 19 24.59 0.63 14.89
N PRO A 20 25.87 0.89 14.56
CA PRO A 20 26.99 0.39 15.36
C PRO A 20 27.00 0.91 16.79
N LEU A 21 26.68 2.18 17.00
CA LEU A 21 26.60 2.80 18.32
C LEU A 21 25.47 2.18 19.14
N LEU A 22 24.29 2.00 18.53
CA LEU A 22 23.16 1.35 19.17
C LEU A 22 23.46 -0.08 19.60
N LYS A 23 24.18 -0.85 18.77
CA LYS A 23 24.64 -2.19 19.13
C LYS A 23 25.62 -2.17 20.31
N ALA A 24 26.54 -1.21 20.34
CA ALA A 24 27.47 -1.04 21.44
C ALA A 24 26.76 -0.63 22.74
N ALA A 25 25.84 0.34 22.68
CA ALA A 25 25.02 0.75 23.80
C ALA A 25 24.17 -0.41 24.33
N LEU A 26 23.55 -1.20 23.45
CA LEU A 26 22.75 -2.36 23.80
C LEU A 26 23.59 -3.45 24.49
N SER A 27 24.82 -3.68 24.02
CA SER A 27 25.77 -4.61 24.63
C SER A 27 26.22 -4.17 26.03
N ILE A 28 26.38 -2.86 26.25
CA ILE A 28 26.68 -2.32 27.60
C ILE A 28 25.45 -2.46 28.49
N PHE A 29 24.27 -2.11 27.98
CA PHE A 29 23.02 -2.12 28.74
C PHE A 29 22.60 -3.54 29.16
N SER A 30 22.76 -4.54 28.28
CA SER A 30 22.41 -5.94 28.56
C SER A 30 23.29 -6.62 29.61
N ARG A 31 24.51 -6.11 29.86
CA ARG A 31 25.38 -6.60 30.95
C ARG A 31 24.76 -6.40 32.34
N TYR A 32 23.78 -5.50 32.48
CA TYR A 32 23.06 -5.25 33.72
C TYR A 32 21.84 -6.16 33.92
N GLY A 33 21.67 -7.19 33.08
CA GLY A 33 20.58 -8.15 33.13
C GLY A 33 19.63 -7.98 31.94
N GLY A 34 18.97 -9.05 31.53
CA GLY A 34 18.06 -9.01 30.38
C GLY A 34 18.67 -9.55 29.08
N GLY A 35 17.87 -10.27 28.33
CA GLY A 35 18.19 -10.82 27.03
C GLY A 35 17.11 -10.42 26.04
N GLY A 36 17.51 -10.00 24.84
CA GLY A 36 16.59 -9.56 23.80
C GLY A 36 17.32 -9.45 22.47
N SER A 37 16.58 -9.66 21.38
CA SER A 37 17.07 -9.46 20.03
C SER A 37 16.93 -8.00 19.58
N THR A 38 16.04 -7.25 20.25
CA THR A 38 15.77 -5.83 19.99
C THR A 38 16.06 -4.95 21.21
N ILE A 39 16.17 -3.63 21.00
CA ILE A 39 16.35 -2.64 22.07
C ILE A 39 15.16 -2.68 23.03
N SER A 40 13.94 -2.69 22.49
CA SER A 40 12.70 -2.74 23.28
C SER A 40 12.59 -4.02 24.12
N GLU A 41 12.94 -5.19 23.56
CA GLU A 41 12.97 -6.46 24.30
C GLU A 41 13.99 -6.42 25.45
N THR A 42 15.20 -5.94 25.17
CA THR A 42 16.25 -5.86 26.18
C THR A 42 15.85 -4.94 27.33
N ILE A 43 15.33 -3.74 27.01
CA ILE A 43 14.85 -2.79 28.04
C ILE A 43 13.68 -3.38 28.81
N SER A 44 12.69 -3.96 28.12
CA SER A 44 11.50 -4.53 28.76
C SER A 44 11.83 -5.73 29.65
N SER A 45 12.85 -6.52 29.30
CA SER A 45 13.29 -7.69 30.08
C SER A 45 13.91 -7.32 31.44
N GLN A 46 14.33 -6.06 31.63
CA GLN A 46 14.81 -5.54 32.92
C GLN A 46 13.68 -5.00 33.80
N LEU A 47 12.50 -4.76 33.24
CA LEU A 47 11.37 -4.17 33.95
C LEU A 47 10.53 -5.26 34.63
N ARG A 48 10.08 -5.00 35.86
CA ARG A 48 9.18 -5.88 36.60
C ARG A 48 7.86 -5.16 36.86
N LEU A 49 6.76 -5.76 36.45
CA LEU A 49 5.42 -5.28 36.82
C LEU A 49 5.07 -5.81 38.20
N TYR A 50 5.16 -4.94 39.21
CA TYR A 50 4.76 -5.30 40.57
C TYR A 50 3.25 -5.33 40.70
N VAL A 51 2.73 -6.26 41.49
CA VAL A 51 1.32 -6.32 41.85
C VAL A 51 1.19 -5.85 43.29
N ASN A 52 0.47 -4.76 43.50
CA ASN A 52 0.12 -4.26 44.82
C ASN A 52 -1.28 -4.76 45.24
N HIS A 53 -1.75 -4.36 46.41
CA HIS A 53 -3.06 -4.74 46.94
C HIS A 53 -4.24 -4.25 46.08
N ASN A 54 -4.03 -3.29 45.18
CA ASN A 54 -5.03 -2.73 44.26
C ASN A 54 -4.86 -3.26 42.82
N GLY A 55 -4.00 -4.25 42.59
CA GLY A 55 -3.71 -4.83 41.27
C GLY A 55 -2.31 -4.45 40.73
N PRO A 56 -2.08 -4.60 39.42
CA PRO A 56 -0.79 -4.26 38.82
C PRO A 56 -0.47 -2.76 38.95
N ASP A 57 0.72 -2.44 39.44
CA ASP A 57 1.19 -1.07 39.60
C ASP A 57 1.71 -0.51 38.26
N TYR A 58 0.78 -0.10 37.40
CA TYR A 58 1.11 0.50 36.10
C TYR A 58 1.84 1.83 36.22
N VAL A 59 1.66 2.56 37.34
CA VAL A 59 2.31 3.86 37.55
C VAL A 59 3.79 3.66 37.90
N GLY A 60 4.07 2.72 38.81
CA GLY A 60 5.44 2.29 39.12
C GLY A 60 6.14 1.73 37.87
N TYR A 61 5.47 0.83 37.14
CA TYR A 61 6.02 0.27 35.90
C TYR A 61 6.34 1.32 34.84
N ALA A 62 5.46 2.31 34.63
CA ALA A 62 5.70 3.39 33.68
C ALA A 62 6.90 4.27 34.10
N LYS A 63 7.07 4.52 35.41
CA LYS A 63 8.23 5.26 35.93
C LYS A 63 9.53 4.47 35.71
N ASP A 64 9.54 3.19 36.03
CA ASP A 64 10.70 2.31 35.85
C ASP A 64 11.08 2.21 34.37
N GLN A 65 10.09 2.16 33.48
CA GLN A 65 10.29 2.14 32.03
C GLN A 65 11.01 3.40 31.54
N VAL A 66 10.58 4.58 31.97
CA VAL A 66 11.25 5.85 31.63
C VAL A 66 12.68 5.86 32.16
N GLU A 67 12.90 5.44 33.40
CA GLU A 67 14.24 5.41 33.99
C GLU A 67 15.18 4.49 33.20
N ALA A 68 14.70 3.31 32.78
CA ALA A 68 15.47 2.38 31.97
C ALA A 68 15.83 2.96 30.60
N TRP A 69 14.87 3.60 29.91
CA TRP A 69 15.15 4.28 28.64
C TRP A 69 16.10 5.47 28.79
N SER A 70 15.96 6.26 29.86
CA SER A 70 16.88 7.37 30.15
C SER A 70 18.31 6.87 30.38
N LYS A 71 18.49 5.78 31.11
CA LYS A 71 19.81 5.14 31.28
C LYS A 71 20.39 4.69 29.94
N PHE A 72 19.58 4.06 29.10
CA PHE A 72 20.01 3.62 27.77
C PHE A 72 20.41 4.81 26.86
N GLU A 73 19.62 5.87 26.85
CA GLU A 73 19.93 7.09 26.10
C GLU A 73 21.22 7.76 26.60
N ASN A 74 21.43 7.83 27.92
CA ASN A 74 22.67 8.39 28.48
C ASN A 74 23.91 7.60 28.02
N ILE A 75 23.83 6.26 27.94
CA ILE A 75 24.90 5.44 27.36
C ILE A 75 25.10 5.78 25.88
N CYS A 76 24.02 5.94 25.11
CA CYS A 76 24.11 6.32 23.71
C CYS A 76 24.75 7.70 23.52
N GLN A 77 24.36 8.69 24.32
CA GLN A 77 24.94 10.05 24.32
C GLN A 77 26.43 10.02 24.62
N GLU A 78 26.83 9.28 25.65
CA GLU A 78 28.24 9.20 26.05
C GLU A 78 29.09 8.49 24.99
N LEU A 79 28.61 7.37 24.44
CA LEU A 79 29.28 6.71 23.31
C LEU A 79 29.34 7.61 22.07
N SER A 80 28.27 8.38 21.80
CA SER A 80 28.23 9.32 20.68
C SER A 80 29.24 10.43 20.87
N ARG A 81 29.37 10.96 22.09
CA ARG A 81 30.34 12.01 22.45
C ARG A 81 31.78 11.51 22.30
N GLN A 82 32.05 10.27 22.70
CA GLN A 82 33.37 9.66 22.52
C GLN A 82 33.68 9.43 21.04
N ALA A 83 32.70 8.94 20.29
CA ALA A 83 32.87 8.59 18.89
C ALA A 83 32.80 9.81 17.95
N SER A 84 32.26 10.95 18.39
CA SER A 84 32.30 12.22 17.66
C SER A 84 33.64 12.95 17.76
N ALA A 85 34.62 12.38 18.46
CA ALA A 85 35.97 12.95 18.49
C ALA A 85 36.54 13.01 17.06
N CYS A 86 37.06 14.19 16.69
CA CYS A 86 37.73 14.39 15.41
C CYS A 86 39.02 13.57 15.37
N ILE A 87 39.10 12.64 14.42
CA ILE A 87 40.28 11.82 14.14
C ILE A 87 41.17 12.53 13.12
N GLY A 88 40.56 13.21 12.16
CA GLY A 88 41.27 13.97 11.15
C GLY A 88 40.33 14.79 10.27
N SER A 89 40.89 15.60 9.40
CA SER A 89 40.14 16.38 8.42
C SER A 89 40.73 16.22 7.02
N SER A 90 39.88 16.22 6.01
CA SER A 90 40.28 16.19 4.60
C SER A 90 39.53 17.27 3.83
N LEU A 91 40.19 17.89 2.87
CA LEU A 91 39.57 18.83 1.93
C LEU A 91 39.36 18.08 0.61
N SER A 92 38.11 18.03 0.14
CA SER A 92 37.79 17.52 -1.20
C SER A 92 36.85 18.49 -1.89
N GLY A 93 37.40 19.23 -2.85
CA GLY A 93 36.73 20.37 -3.47
C GLY A 93 36.49 21.52 -2.47
N PRO A 94 35.30 22.14 -2.45
CA PRO A 94 34.95 23.22 -1.51
C PRO A 94 34.50 22.70 -0.14
N THR A 95 34.42 21.38 0.06
CA THR A 95 33.85 20.78 1.27
C THR A 95 34.97 20.27 2.17
N ILE A 96 34.92 20.66 3.45
CA ILE A 96 35.80 20.12 4.49
C ILE A 96 35.09 18.92 5.11
N TYR A 97 35.73 17.77 5.05
CA TYR A 97 35.26 16.54 5.66
C TYR A 97 36.00 16.33 6.98
N ILE A 98 35.25 16.09 8.06
CA ILE A 98 35.78 15.71 9.36
C ILE A 98 35.58 14.20 9.51
N LEU A 99 36.67 13.46 9.69
CA LEU A 99 36.61 12.06 10.05
C LEU A 99 36.40 11.95 11.56
N THR A 100 35.31 11.30 11.98
CA THR A 100 35.03 10.94 13.37
C THR A 100 35.07 9.43 13.55
N GLY A 101 35.06 8.96 14.79
CA GLY A 101 34.96 7.53 15.09
C GLY A 101 33.65 6.89 14.62
N THR A 102 32.61 7.70 14.34
CA THR A 102 31.33 7.20 13.81
C THR A 102 31.18 7.28 12.30
N GLY A 103 32.07 8.00 11.60
CA GLY A 103 31.97 8.20 10.17
C GLY A 103 32.57 9.52 9.69
N LEU A 104 31.94 10.11 8.69
CA LEU A 104 32.39 11.32 8.01
C LEU A 104 31.36 12.42 8.22
N ASP A 105 31.75 13.51 8.85
CA ASP A 105 30.97 14.74 8.97
C ASP A 105 31.46 15.77 7.95
N THR A 106 30.62 16.77 7.64
CA THR A 106 30.99 17.85 6.72
C THR A 106 30.84 19.20 7.40
N ILE A 107 31.81 20.09 7.18
CA ILE A 107 31.68 21.50 7.52
C ILE A 107 31.14 22.20 6.27
N ARG A 108 30.04 22.93 6.45
CA ARG A 108 29.45 23.78 5.43
C ARG A 108 29.08 25.14 6.01
N PRO A 109 28.94 26.18 5.16
CA PRO A 109 28.37 27.44 5.61
C PRO A 109 26.96 27.24 6.19
N SER A 110 26.67 27.92 7.30
CA SER A 110 25.33 27.99 7.86
C SER A 110 24.39 28.68 6.87
N THR A 111 23.22 28.09 6.66
CA THR A 111 22.15 28.71 5.89
C THR A 111 21.55 29.88 6.64
N GLU A 112 20.82 30.77 5.95
CA GLU A 112 20.13 31.90 6.60
C GLU A 112 19.20 31.44 7.71
N LEU A 113 18.50 30.33 7.49
CA LEU A 113 17.61 29.71 8.49
C LEU A 113 18.37 29.25 9.74
N GLU A 114 19.53 28.61 9.56
CA GLU A 114 20.37 28.16 10.68
C GLU A 114 21.00 29.33 11.42
N LYS A 115 21.42 30.38 10.72
CA LYS A 115 21.88 31.61 11.37
C LYS A 115 20.76 32.21 12.22
N LEU A 116 19.55 32.36 11.67
CA LEU A 116 18.42 32.88 12.45
C LEU A 116 18.09 32.04 13.70
N TYR A 117 18.29 30.72 13.61
CA TYR A 117 18.03 29.82 14.72
C TYR A 117 19.16 29.78 15.76
N ASP A 118 20.42 29.70 15.33
CA ASP A 118 21.59 29.54 16.22
C ASP A 118 22.11 30.89 16.73
N GLU A 119 22.17 31.90 15.85
CA GLU A 119 22.66 33.25 16.10
C GLU A 119 21.52 34.18 16.57
N LYS A 120 20.84 33.76 17.63
CA LYS A 120 19.67 34.47 18.18
C LYS A 120 20.05 35.90 18.59
N ASN A 121 19.36 36.89 18.01
CA ASN A 121 19.46 38.33 18.35
C ASN A 121 20.79 39.04 18.00
N ILE A 122 21.52 38.59 16.97
CA ILE A 122 22.82 39.22 16.61
C ILE A 122 22.66 40.58 15.91
N ASP A 123 21.70 40.72 15.00
CA ASP A 123 21.58 41.90 14.11
C ASP A 123 20.53 42.93 14.58
N GLY A 124 19.76 42.61 15.63
CA GLY A 124 18.66 43.45 16.12
C GLY A 124 17.48 43.59 15.15
N SER A 125 17.45 42.81 14.06
CA SER A 125 16.36 42.82 13.10
C SER A 125 15.06 42.32 13.73
N ASN A 126 13.91 42.69 13.14
CA ASN A 126 12.62 42.20 13.61
C ASN A 126 12.54 40.68 13.56
N LEU A 127 13.17 40.06 12.56
CA LEU A 127 13.19 38.60 12.39
C LEU A 127 13.99 37.92 13.51
N SER A 128 15.18 38.43 13.83
CA SER A 128 15.98 37.90 14.95
C SER A 128 15.29 38.10 16.31
N LYS A 129 14.64 39.26 16.51
CA LYS A 129 13.82 39.52 17.71
C LYS A 129 12.62 38.58 17.80
N LEU A 130 11.97 38.30 16.68
CA LEU A 130 10.88 37.35 16.58
C LEU A 130 11.36 35.95 16.98
N MET A 131 12.41 35.45 16.35
CA MET A 131 12.95 34.12 16.64
C MET A 131 13.41 33.98 18.10
N PHE A 132 14.11 34.98 18.64
CA PHE A 132 14.49 34.99 20.05
C PHE A 132 13.28 34.97 21.00
N THR A 133 12.24 35.75 20.67
CA THR A 133 11.01 35.81 21.46
C THR A 133 10.27 34.48 21.46
N ILE A 134 10.12 33.89 20.27
CA ILE A 134 9.46 32.60 20.09
C ILE A 134 10.20 31.49 20.84
N ASP A 135 11.51 31.36 20.63
CA ASP A 135 12.33 30.32 21.28
C ASP A 135 12.33 30.44 22.81
N ARG A 136 12.43 31.66 23.33
CA ARG A 136 12.36 31.91 24.78
C ARG A 136 11.01 31.50 25.37
N PHE A 137 9.94 31.59 24.60
CA PHE A 137 8.63 31.14 25.02
C PHE A 137 8.47 29.62 24.87
N THR A 138 8.82 29.06 23.72
CA THR A 138 8.67 27.63 23.45
C THR A 138 9.52 26.81 24.40
N SER A 139 10.71 27.28 24.80
CA SER A 139 11.57 26.69 25.85
C SER A 139 10.93 26.63 27.24
N GLN A 140 9.88 27.42 27.52
CA GLN A 140 9.12 27.36 28.78
C GLN A 140 7.98 26.34 28.73
N LEU A 141 7.65 25.80 27.55
CA LEU A 141 6.62 24.78 27.41
C LEU A 141 7.10 23.43 27.94
N THR A 142 6.20 22.70 28.59
CA THR A 142 6.50 21.33 29.00
C THR A 142 6.61 20.42 27.77
N ASN A 143 7.39 19.34 27.87
CA ASN A 143 7.47 18.33 26.80
C ASN A 143 6.10 17.70 26.50
N ARG A 144 5.22 17.59 27.51
CA ARG A 144 3.83 17.14 27.31
C ARG A 144 3.05 18.12 26.42
N ALA A 145 3.12 19.42 26.72
CA ALA A 145 2.48 20.45 25.93
C ALA A 145 2.96 20.40 24.47
N ARG A 146 4.29 20.40 24.25
CA ARG A 146 4.88 20.30 22.90
C ARG A 146 4.38 19.08 22.13
N ARG A 147 4.29 17.91 22.77
CA ARG A 147 3.79 16.69 22.12
C ARG A 147 2.32 16.76 21.77
N ASN A 148 1.48 17.27 22.66
CA ASN A 148 0.07 17.45 22.37
C ASN A 148 -0.13 18.39 21.17
N ILE A 149 0.67 19.46 21.10
CA ILE A 149 0.66 20.41 19.99
C ILE A 149 1.08 19.74 18.69
N VAL A 150 2.21 19.02 18.69
CA VAL A 150 2.69 18.28 17.51
C VAL A 150 1.67 17.23 17.08
N SER A 151 1.12 16.44 18.00
CA SER A 151 0.09 15.44 17.71
C SER A 151 -1.13 16.08 17.06
N PHE A 152 -1.58 17.22 17.57
CA PHE A 152 -2.71 17.93 16.99
C PHE A 152 -2.37 18.48 15.60
N MET A 153 -1.18 19.08 15.41
CA MET A 153 -0.75 19.56 14.09
C MET A 153 -0.61 18.42 13.09
N GLU A 154 -0.08 17.27 13.51
CA GLU A 154 -0.03 16.05 12.70
C GLU A 154 -1.44 15.59 12.35
N GLU A 155 -2.38 15.54 13.30
CA GLU A 155 -3.79 15.21 13.06
C GLU A 155 -4.48 16.20 12.12
N ASP A 156 -4.18 17.49 12.23
CA ASP A 156 -4.75 18.53 11.35
C ASP A 156 -4.25 18.40 9.92
N ILE A 157 -2.99 17.97 9.73
CA ILE A 157 -2.48 17.56 8.41
C ILE A 157 -3.33 16.41 7.83
N LEU A 158 -3.84 15.50 8.68
CA LEU A 158 -4.68 14.37 8.25
C LEU A 158 -6.14 14.76 8.02
N ALA A 159 -6.63 15.79 8.72
CA ALA A 159 -8.03 16.14 8.75
C ALA A 159 -8.48 16.78 7.44
N LEU A 160 -9.46 16.17 6.78
CA LEU A 160 -10.13 16.71 5.59
C LEU A 160 -10.55 18.18 5.81
N PRO A 161 -10.47 19.06 4.80
CA PRO A 161 -10.70 20.51 4.89
C PRO A 161 -12.12 20.95 5.29
N HIS A 162 -12.94 20.09 5.91
CA HIS A 162 -14.35 20.34 6.25
C HIS A 162 -14.56 21.42 7.32
N TYR A 163 -13.58 21.67 8.19
CA TYR A 163 -13.64 22.77 9.16
C TYR A 163 -12.99 24.05 8.61
N SER A 164 -13.58 25.20 8.92
CA SER A 164 -12.92 26.49 8.69
C SER A 164 -11.60 26.53 9.47
N GLN A 165 -10.57 27.10 8.86
CA GLN A 165 -9.23 27.19 9.46
C GLN A 165 -9.25 27.94 10.80
N ALA A 166 -10.12 28.94 10.92
CA ALA A 166 -10.39 29.65 12.17
C ALA A 166 -10.88 28.71 13.30
N ASN A 167 -11.86 27.85 13.03
CA ASN A 167 -12.40 26.95 14.05
C ASN A 167 -11.34 25.93 14.51
N ARG A 168 -10.50 25.44 13.59
CA ARG A 168 -9.37 24.56 13.91
C ARG A 168 -8.37 25.23 14.85
N MET A 169 -8.00 26.48 14.56
CA MET A 169 -7.10 27.26 15.42
C MET A 169 -7.69 27.45 16.83
N VAL A 170 -9.00 27.67 16.95
CA VAL A 170 -9.68 27.75 18.26
C VAL A 170 -9.59 26.42 19.03
N GLU A 171 -9.83 25.29 18.37
CA GLU A 171 -9.72 23.97 19.01
C GLU A 171 -8.29 23.67 19.46
N MET A 172 -7.31 23.92 18.59
CA MET A 172 -5.88 23.82 18.92
C MET A 172 -5.52 24.67 20.13
N MET A 173 -6.04 25.89 20.16
CA MET A 173 -5.79 26.82 21.23
C MET A 173 -6.40 26.35 22.55
N ASN A 174 -7.62 25.80 22.54
CA ASN A 174 -8.26 25.29 23.74
C ASN A 174 -7.46 24.17 24.43
N VAL A 175 -6.67 23.41 23.66
CA VAL A 175 -5.71 22.43 24.18
C VAL A 175 -4.47 23.14 24.73
N LEU A 176 -3.89 24.05 23.96
CA LEU A 176 -2.62 24.69 24.27
C LEU A 176 -2.72 25.64 25.47
N ILE A 177 -3.81 26.38 25.62
CA ILE A 177 -4.00 27.36 26.70
C ILE A 177 -4.05 26.72 28.09
N LYS A 178 -4.48 25.45 28.18
CA LYS A 178 -4.49 24.69 29.44
C LYS A 178 -3.09 24.33 29.93
N GLU A 179 -2.12 24.30 29.02
CA GLU A 179 -0.75 23.86 29.28
C GLU A 179 0.24 25.04 29.39
N VAL A 180 -0.16 26.25 28.96
CA VAL A 180 0.70 27.45 29.00
C VAL A 180 0.48 28.26 30.28
N PRO A 181 1.54 28.55 31.07
CA PRO A 181 1.42 29.45 32.21
C PRO A 181 1.00 30.86 31.80
N LYS A 182 0.00 31.45 32.47
CA LYS A 182 -0.48 32.82 32.20
C LYS A 182 0.63 33.88 32.21
N LEU A 183 1.65 33.70 33.04
CA LEU A 183 2.81 34.62 33.09
C LEU A 183 3.69 34.52 31.84
N ALA A 184 3.90 33.31 31.32
CA ALA A 184 4.65 33.09 30.08
C ALA A 184 3.91 33.70 28.89
N TYR A 185 2.57 33.53 28.86
CA TYR A 185 1.68 34.18 27.89
C TYR A 185 1.85 35.71 27.90
N LYS A 186 1.76 36.36 29.06
CA LYS A 186 1.93 37.81 29.17
C LYS A 186 3.31 38.28 28.66
N LYS A 187 4.39 37.62 29.10
CA LYS A 187 5.76 37.96 28.70
C LYS A 187 5.99 37.82 27.18
N LEU A 188 5.34 36.84 26.56
CA LEU A 188 5.39 36.66 25.11
C LEU A 188 4.82 37.89 24.39
N PHE A 189 3.63 38.36 24.79
CA PHE A 189 3.01 39.54 24.17
C PHE A 189 3.76 40.84 24.44
N ASP A 190 4.27 41.02 25.66
CA ASP A 190 5.13 42.18 25.98
C ASP A 190 6.36 42.22 25.05
N SER A 191 6.89 41.05 24.68
CA SER A 191 8.01 40.93 23.75
C SER A 191 7.60 41.17 22.30
N PHE A 192 6.41 40.69 21.88
CA PHE A 192 5.87 40.94 20.53
C PHE A 192 5.56 42.41 20.27
N ASN A 193 5.21 43.20 21.28
CA ASN A 193 5.03 44.65 21.13
C ASN A 193 6.31 45.37 20.70
N GLY A 194 7.49 44.77 20.92
CA GLY A 194 8.78 45.29 20.46
C GLY A 194 9.12 44.99 18.99
N ILE A 195 8.25 44.27 18.27
CA ILE A 195 8.46 43.84 16.88
C ILE A 195 7.54 44.65 15.97
N TYR A 196 8.13 45.49 15.13
CA TYR A 196 7.37 46.29 14.18
C TYR A 196 6.81 45.41 13.06
N ASN A 197 5.52 45.58 12.74
CA ASN A 197 4.80 44.78 11.75
C ASN A 197 4.97 43.25 11.99
N LEU A 198 4.53 42.78 13.15
CA LEU A 198 4.69 41.39 13.58
C LEU A 198 4.29 40.36 12.50
N LEU A 199 3.14 40.54 11.86
CA LEU A 199 2.65 39.60 10.83
C LEU A 199 3.49 39.65 9.55
N ASP A 200 3.97 40.83 9.13
CA ASP A 200 4.93 40.92 8.02
C ASP A 200 6.24 40.19 8.38
N THR A 201 6.69 40.29 9.63
CA THR A 201 7.90 39.59 10.10
C THR A 201 7.72 38.06 10.07
N PHE A 202 6.52 37.54 10.37
CA PHE A 202 6.22 36.12 10.18
C PHE A 202 6.18 35.72 8.69
N GLU A 203 5.69 36.59 7.80
CA GLU A 203 5.72 36.35 6.36
C GLU A 203 7.15 36.35 5.81
N ASP A 204 8.01 37.24 6.32
CA ASP A 204 9.45 37.26 6.03
C ASP A 204 10.09 35.95 6.49
N LEU A 205 9.76 35.48 7.70
CA LEU A 205 10.21 34.18 8.20
C LEU A 205 9.79 33.03 7.27
N ALA A 206 8.52 32.98 6.87
CA ALA A 206 8.02 31.96 5.94
C ALA A 206 8.74 32.04 4.58
N SER A 207 9.06 33.24 4.11
CA SER A 207 9.80 33.45 2.86
C SER A 207 11.25 32.98 2.95
N VAL A 208 11.91 33.12 4.11
CA VAL A 208 13.22 32.50 4.37
C VAL A 208 13.10 30.97 4.38
N MET A 209 12.00 30.42 4.88
CA MET A 209 11.77 28.98 4.83
C MET A 209 11.53 28.45 3.41
N ASP A 210 10.88 29.23 2.54
CA ASP A 210 10.71 28.90 1.12
C ASP A 210 12.03 28.86 0.36
N SER A 211 12.96 29.78 0.65
CA SER A 211 14.24 29.89 -0.06
C SER A 211 15.36 29.03 0.55
N SER A 212 15.26 28.70 1.84
CA SER A 212 16.33 28.01 2.56
C SER A 212 16.44 26.53 2.20
N ARG A 213 17.67 26.10 1.94
CA ARG A 213 18.06 24.69 1.79
C ARG A 213 18.66 24.11 3.08
N GLY A 214 18.31 24.70 4.23
CA GLY A 214 18.90 24.37 5.54
C GLY A 214 18.54 22.98 6.06
N SER A 215 19.01 22.72 7.28
CA SER A 215 18.67 21.52 8.04
C SER A 215 17.16 21.34 8.18
N ILE A 216 16.68 20.14 7.84
CA ILE A 216 15.27 19.75 8.01
C ILE A 216 14.84 19.89 9.48
N ASP A 217 15.69 19.52 10.44
CA ASP A 217 15.35 19.61 11.86
C ASP A 217 15.23 21.06 12.35
N THR A 218 16.12 21.95 11.89
CA THR A 218 16.04 23.38 12.22
C THR A 218 14.75 23.98 11.69
N ALA A 219 14.41 23.72 10.43
CA ALA A 219 13.14 24.14 9.85
C ALA A 219 11.93 23.56 10.58
N TYR A 220 12.01 22.31 11.03
CA TYR A 220 10.92 21.64 11.74
C TYR A 220 10.63 22.35 13.05
N VAL A 221 11.68 22.62 13.84
CA VAL A 221 11.55 23.31 15.13
C VAL A 221 11.03 24.72 14.92
N MET A 222 11.60 25.48 13.97
CA MET A 222 11.16 26.85 13.68
C MET A 222 9.70 26.92 13.22
N CYS A 223 9.25 25.99 12.38
CA CYS A 223 7.84 25.87 11.99
C CYS A 223 6.92 25.67 13.19
N LEU A 224 7.25 24.69 14.03
CA LEU A 224 6.45 24.36 15.21
C LEU A 224 6.35 25.55 16.15
N ASP A 225 7.47 26.20 16.40
CA ASP A 225 7.63 27.35 17.27
C ASP A 225 6.84 28.58 16.73
N ALA A 226 6.86 28.81 15.42
CA ALA A 226 6.06 29.83 14.76
C ALA A 226 4.56 29.53 14.84
N LEU A 227 4.14 28.30 14.56
CA LEU A 227 2.73 27.88 14.62
C LEU A 227 2.15 28.04 16.03
N VAL A 228 2.89 27.62 17.06
CA VAL A 228 2.50 27.82 18.46
C VAL A 228 2.27 29.29 18.78
N SER A 229 3.18 30.15 18.31
CA SER A 229 3.10 31.59 18.52
C SER A 229 1.88 32.21 17.83
N LEU A 230 1.59 31.79 16.60
CA LEU A 230 0.43 32.25 15.83
C LEU A 230 -0.89 31.82 16.47
N LEU A 231 -0.97 30.60 17.01
CA LEU A 231 -2.15 30.15 17.78
C LEU A 231 -2.42 31.05 18.99
N LEU A 232 -1.36 31.42 19.72
CA LEU A 232 -1.46 32.30 20.87
C LEU A 232 -1.88 33.72 20.47
N ILE A 233 -1.30 34.26 19.39
CA ILE A 233 -1.68 35.57 18.84
C ILE A 233 -3.16 35.57 18.44
N TYR A 234 -3.64 34.51 17.79
CA TYR A 234 -5.02 34.39 17.32
C TYR A 234 -6.05 34.41 18.47
N ASN A 235 -5.69 33.82 19.61
CA ASN A 235 -6.56 33.73 20.79
C ASN A 235 -6.71 35.03 21.56
N ARG A 236 -5.79 35.98 21.37
CA ARG A 236 -5.91 37.28 22.03
C ARG A 236 -7.18 37.97 21.53
N GLU A 237 -8.01 38.43 22.46
CA GLU A 237 -9.27 39.12 22.13
C GLU A 237 -8.98 40.31 21.23
N GLY A 238 -9.75 40.42 20.14
CA GLY A 238 -9.39 41.16 18.92
C GLY A 238 -9.19 42.67 19.08
N ASP A 239 -9.60 43.25 20.20
CA ASP A 239 -9.54 44.69 20.42
C ASP A 239 -8.19 45.17 21.00
N GLU A 240 -7.38 44.29 21.61
CA GLU A 240 -6.14 44.73 22.28
C GLU A 240 -4.90 44.80 21.38
N THR A 241 -4.87 44.06 20.27
CA THR A 241 -3.68 43.97 19.41
C THR A 241 -3.82 44.76 18.12
N GLY A 242 -5.04 45.07 17.69
CA GLY A 242 -5.32 45.64 16.37
C GLY A 242 -4.90 44.72 15.21
N LEU A 243 -4.61 43.43 15.45
CA LEU A 243 -4.19 42.50 14.42
C LEU A 243 -5.40 41.88 13.72
N ASP A 244 -5.37 41.89 12.38
CA ASP A 244 -6.39 41.24 11.57
C ASP A 244 -6.32 39.71 11.72
N LYS A 245 -7.34 39.11 12.35
CA LYS A 245 -7.45 37.66 12.54
C LYS A 245 -7.41 36.88 11.23
N ASN A 246 -7.93 37.41 10.13
CA ASN A 246 -7.88 36.74 8.83
C ASN A 246 -6.44 36.66 8.33
N ARG A 247 -5.66 37.72 8.56
CA ARG A 247 -4.23 37.75 8.25
C ARG A 247 -3.45 36.75 9.09
N VAL A 248 -3.76 36.62 10.39
CA VAL A 248 -3.15 35.58 11.25
C VAL A 248 -3.44 34.18 10.72
N VAL A 249 -4.70 33.90 10.34
CA VAL A 249 -5.09 32.61 9.75
C VAL A 249 -4.35 32.34 8.45
N HIS A 250 -4.17 33.35 7.61
CA HIS A 250 -3.43 33.23 6.35
C HIS A 250 -1.97 32.80 6.60
N VAL A 251 -1.26 33.50 7.48
CA VAL A 251 0.12 33.20 7.87
C VAL A 251 0.20 31.80 8.49
N PHE A 252 -0.74 31.46 9.38
CA PHE A 252 -0.81 30.14 10.01
C PHE A 252 -0.93 29.01 8.97
N VAL A 253 -1.81 29.16 7.97
CA VAL A 253 -1.96 28.18 6.89
C VAL A 253 -0.66 28.03 6.08
N ARG A 254 0.08 29.12 5.84
CA ARG A 254 1.39 29.06 5.18
C ARG A 254 2.39 28.23 5.99
N PHE A 255 2.49 28.46 7.30
CA PHE A 255 3.35 27.66 8.18
C PHE A 255 2.88 26.20 8.31
N MET A 256 1.58 25.92 8.29
CA MET A 256 1.08 24.52 8.30
C MET A 256 1.53 23.76 7.04
N ARG A 257 1.59 24.43 5.88
CA ARG A 257 2.16 23.83 4.65
C ARG A 257 3.65 23.53 4.83
N HIS A 258 4.43 24.47 5.35
CA HIS A 258 5.84 24.22 5.65
C HIS A 258 6.03 23.09 6.66
N PHE A 259 5.28 23.11 7.76
CA PHE A 259 5.34 22.08 8.79
C PHE A 259 5.05 20.70 8.21
N ARG A 260 4.04 20.58 7.35
CA ARG A 260 3.75 19.35 6.61
C ARG A 260 4.94 18.92 5.73
N THR A 261 5.43 19.79 4.86
CA THR A 261 6.57 19.51 3.96
C THR A 261 7.79 19.06 4.74
N VAL A 262 8.14 19.77 5.81
CA VAL A 262 9.31 19.47 6.64
C VAL A 262 9.10 18.17 7.43
N THR A 263 7.89 17.91 7.94
CA THR A 263 7.56 16.64 8.63
C THR A 263 7.73 15.46 7.70
N ILE A 264 7.25 15.58 6.46
CA ILE A 264 7.42 14.54 5.44
C ILE A 264 8.91 14.37 5.10
N ALA A 265 9.63 15.47 4.84
CA ALA A 265 11.06 15.43 4.51
C ALA A 265 11.88 14.76 5.63
N ARG A 266 11.57 15.08 6.88
CA ARG A 266 12.20 14.50 8.08
C ARG A 266 11.96 13.01 8.16
N GLU A 267 10.73 12.58 7.92
CA GLU A 267 10.38 11.18 7.96
C GLU A 267 10.99 10.41 6.77
N CYS A 268 11.10 11.02 5.59
CA CYS A 268 11.82 10.44 4.45
C CYS A 268 13.31 10.25 4.76
N ALA A 269 13.97 11.28 5.28
CA ALA A 269 15.37 11.21 5.69
C ALA A 269 15.56 10.10 6.73
N PHE A 270 14.66 10.05 7.71
CA PHE A 270 14.64 9.01 8.73
C PHE A 270 14.57 7.60 8.13
N GLN A 271 13.64 7.36 7.20
CA GLN A 271 13.48 6.05 6.57
C GLN A 271 14.66 5.65 5.66
N LYS A 272 15.38 6.64 5.10
CA LYS A 272 16.64 6.42 4.35
C LYS A 272 17.85 6.20 5.25
N GLY A 273 17.73 6.40 6.57
CA GLY A 273 18.85 6.40 7.50
C GLY A 273 19.76 7.63 7.36
N GLU A 274 19.27 8.69 6.71
CA GLU A 274 19.96 9.97 6.60
C GLU A 274 19.78 10.74 7.91
N ARG A 275 20.88 10.97 8.64
CA ARG A 275 20.86 11.70 9.92
C ARG A 275 20.58 13.19 9.78
N TYR A 276 21.00 13.79 8.67
CA TYR A 276 20.90 15.23 8.43
C TYR A 276 20.52 15.48 6.96
N GLY A 277 19.22 15.47 6.68
CA GLY A 277 18.72 15.87 5.37
C GLY A 277 18.73 17.40 5.21
N THR A 278 18.96 17.86 3.98
CA THR A 278 18.78 19.26 3.60
C THR A 278 17.45 19.43 2.88
N LEU A 279 16.74 20.52 3.15
CA LEU A 279 15.45 20.81 2.53
C LEU A 279 15.53 20.99 1.01
N GLY A 280 16.68 21.42 0.50
CA GLY A 280 16.86 21.76 -0.92
C GLY A 280 16.63 20.62 -1.90
N ASN A 281 16.64 19.37 -1.43
CA ASN A 281 16.38 18.18 -2.23
C ASN A 281 14.99 17.60 -2.00
N PHE A 282 14.12 18.25 -1.23
CA PHE A 282 12.79 17.69 -0.96
C PHE A 282 11.76 18.28 -1.92
N SER A 283 11.11 17.40 -2.67
CA SER A 283 9.93 17.68 -3.48
C SER A 283 8.87 16.62 -3.18
N GLU A 284 7.60 16.92 -3.44
CA GLU A 284 6.52 15.93 -3.31
C GLU A 284 6.74 14.72 -4.25
N ALA A 285 7.33 14.98 -5.41
CA ALA A 285 7.87 13.97 -6.33
C ALA A 285 8.86 13.02 -5.64
N ASN A 286 9.87 13.57 -4.96
CA ASN A 286 10.86 12.78 -4.23
C ASN A 286 10.20 11.99 -3.08
N PHE A 287 9.17 12.56 -2.43
CA PHE A 287 8.42 11.82 -1.42
C PHE A 287 7.74 10.58 -2.00
N PHE A 288 7.08 10.70 -3.15
CA PHE A 288 6.46 9.55 -3.80
C PHE A 288 7.46 8.46 -4.19
N GLU A 289 8.67 8.85 -4.63
CA GLU A 289 9.75 7.90 -4.90
C GLU A 289 10.18 7.16 -3.62
N VAL A 290 10.33 7.87 -2.50
CA VAL A 290 10.63 7.24 -1.20
C VAL A 290 9.53 6.24 -0.84
N LEU A 291 8.26 6.63 -0.95
CA LEU A 291 7.13 5.74 -0.66
C LEU A 291 7.12 4.49 -1.54
N ALA A 292 7.47 4.61 -2.82
CA ALA A 292 7.55 3.49 -3.74
C ALA A 292 8.64 2.48 -3.32
N GLN A 293 9.78 2.98 -2.84
CA GLN A 293 10.91 2.14 -2.42
C GLN A 293 10.71 1.49 -1.05
N LEU A 294 9.88 2.08 -0.19
CA LEU A 294 9.67 1.56 1.16
C LEU A 294 8.84 0.25 1.17
N PRO A 295 9.05 -0.62 2.19
CA PRO A 295 8.11 -1.69 2.53
C PRO A 295 6.68 -1.16 2.72
N ALA A 296 5.68 -1.95 2.36
CA ALA A 296 4.29 -1.51 2.30
C ALA A 296 3.75 -1.03 3.67
N ASP A 297 4.12 -1.71 4.75
CA ASP A 297 3.76 -1.36 6.13
C ASP A 297 4.32 0.00 6.56
N ARG A 298 5.55 0.31 6.16
CA ARG A 298 6.18 1.60 6.44
C ARG A 298 5.60 2.70 5.57
N ALA A 299 5.48 2.45 4.27
CA ALA A 299 4.86 3.38 3.34
C ALA A 299 3.44 3.75 3.78
N ALA A 300 2.67 2.79 4.28
CA ALA A 300 1.31 3.02 4.77
C ALA A 300 1.25 3.99 5.95
N LYS A 301 2.19 3.92 6.90
CA LYS A 301 2.29 4.90 7.99
C LYS A 301 2.52 6.32 7.45
N LEU A 302 3.24 6.45 6.35
CA LEU A 302 3.53 7.73 5.72
C LEU A 302 2.40 8.25 4.84
N THR A 303 1.51 7.37 4.36
CA THR A 303 0.32 7.79 3.60
C THR A 303 -0.63 8.68 4.39
N ARG A 304 -0.45 8.79 5.71
CA ARG A 304 -1.20 9.74 6.53
C ARG A 304 -0.85 11.18 6.14
N PHE A 305 0.43 11.48 5.89
CA PHE A 305 0.88 12.83 5.54
C PHE A 305 0.58 13.23 4.09
N LEU A 306 0.13 12.29 3.28
CA LEU A 306 -0.34 12.55 1.92
C LEU A 306 -1.60 13.42 1.98
N ASN A 307 -1.65 14.41 1.10
CA ASN A 307 -2.78 15.32 1.00
C ASN A 307 -4.03 14.53 0.61
N THR A 308 -5.17 15.20 0.69
CA THR A 308 -6.39 14.70 0.07
C THR A 308 -6.45 15.02 -1.43
N ASP A 309 -5.36 15.52 -2.02
CA ASP A 309 -5.26 15.81 -3.44
C ASP A 309 -5.14 14.53 -4.28
N ARG A 310 -5.27 14.72 -5.59
CA ARG A 310 -5.40 13.64 -6.57
C ARG A 310 -4.15 12.74 -6.62
N PRO A 311 -2.92 13.29 -6.69
CA PRO A 311 -1.69 12.50 -6.69
C PRO A 311 -1.55 11.64 -5.44
N SER A 312 -1.80 12.25 -4.28
CA SER A 312 -1.70 11.62 -2.99
C SER A 312 -2.66 10.45 -2.84
N ARG A 313 -3.92 10.58 -3.29
CA ARG A 313 -4.90 9.50 -3.25
C ARG A 313 -4.51 8.33 -4.15
N PHE A 314 -3.97 8.60 -5.34
CA PHE A 314 -3.48 7.55 -6.23
C PHE A 314 -2.33 6.77 -5.58
N VAL A 315 -1.31 7.46 -5.06
CA VAL A 315 -0.17 6.84 -4.36
C VAL A 315 -0.63 6.04 -3.14
N LYS A 316 -1.56 6.61 -2.36
CA LYS A 316 -2.19 5.92 -1.22
C LYS A 316 -2.90 4.65 -1.66
N GLY A 317 -3.64 4.69 -2.77
CA GLY A 317 -4.28 3.52 -3.36
C GLY A 317 -3.28 2.43 -3.72
N LEU A 318 -2.16 2.78 -4.36
CA LEU A 318 -1.09 1.83 -4.69
C LEU A 318 -0.46 1.19 -3.46
N ILE A 319 -0.18 1.97 -2.41
CA ILE A 319 0.38 1.46 -1.15
C ILE A 319 -0.60 0.53 -0.45
N LEU A 320 -1.89 0.88 -0.43
CA LEU A 320 -2.94 0.02 0.12
C LEU A 320 -3.09 -1.30 -0.64
N LEU A 321 -2.88 -1.31 -1.98
CA LEU A 321 -2.83 -2.55 -2.74
C LEU A 321 -1.62 -3.41 -2.36
N ARG A 322 -0.43 -2.80 -2.20
CA ARG A 322 0.76 -3.53 -1.74
C ARG A 322 0.57 -4.15 -0.35
N MET A 323 -0.32 -3.59 0.47
CA MET A 323 -0.73 -4.17 1.76
C MET A 323 -1.81 -5.25 1.66
N GLY A 324 -2.40 -5.52 0.48
CA GLY A 324 -3.55 -6.41 0.34
C GLY A 324 -4.91 -5.78 0.65
N GLU A 325 -4.97 -4.47 0.93
CA GLU A 325 -6.20 -3.77 1.31
C GLU A 325 -7.00 -3.26 0.08
N SER A 326 -7.36 -4.18 -0.83
CA SER A 326 -7.98 -3.86 -2.13
C SER A 326 -9.26 -3.01 -2.04
N ARG A 327 -10.08 -3.21 -1.01
CA ARG A 327 -11.33 -2.44 -0.80
C ARG A 327 -11.07 -0.97 -0.48
N LYS A 328 -10.06 -0.67 0.34
CA LYS A 328 -9.69 0.71 0.68
C LYS A 328 -8.98 1.37 -0.49
N ALA A 329 -8.09 0.64 -1.17
CA ALA A 329 -7.44 1.12 -2.38
C ALA A 329 -8.47 1.51 -3.45
N LYS A 330 -9.49 0.66 -3.66
CA LYS A 330 -10.61 0.93 -4.56
C LYS A 330 -11.28 2.28 -4.24
N ARG A 331 -11.54 2.58 -2.96
CA ARG A 331 -12.09 3.89 -2.54
C ARG A 331 -11.14 5.03 -2.88
N CYS A 332 -9.85 4.90 -2.58
CA CYS A 332 -8.86 5.93 -2.89
C CYS A 332 -8.81 6.27 -4.38
N PHE A 333 -8.92 5.27 -5.26
CA PHE A 333 -8.93 5.51 -6.70
C PHE A 333 -10.26 6.06 -7.24
N PHE A 334 -11.40 5.79 -6.59
CA PHE A 334 -12.72 6.23 -7.07
C PHE A 334 -13.26 7.51 -6.44
N GLU A 335 -12.85 7.84 -5.21
CA GLU A 335 -13.37 9.00 -4.49
C GLU A 335 -12.66 10.30 -4.88
N GLY A 336 -11.64 10.26 -5.75
CA GLY A 336 -10.90 11.42 -6.24
C GLY A 336 -11.10 11.69 -7.74
N ASP A 337 -10.98 12.94 -8.11
CA ASP A 337 -10.79 13.36 -9.51
C ASP A 337 -9.45 12.83 -10.06
N PHE A 338 -9.33 12.76 -11.39
CA PHE A 338 -8.15 12.25 -12.09
C PHE A 338 -6.86 13.04 -11.79
N PRO A 339 -5.74 12.39 -11.45
CA PRO A 339 -4.45 13.06 -11.24
C PRO A 339 -4.03 13.83 -12.48
N SER A 340 -3.32 14.95 -12.30
CA SER A 340 -2.84 15.75 -13.42
C SER A 340 -1.87 14.97 -14.28
N ASP A 341 -1.78 15.34 -15.55
CA ASP A 341 -0.84 14.78 -16.52
C ASP A 341 0.62 14.86 -16.04
N GLU A 342 1.02 15.93 -15.34
CA GLU A 342 2.35 16.05 -14.73
C GLU A 342 2.59 15.02 -13.63
N THR A 343 1.57 14.77 -12.80
CA THR A 343 1.65 13.74 -11.76
C THR A 343 1.83 12.37 -12.39
N LEU A 344 1.03 12.09 -13.42
CA LEU A 344 1.13 10.87 -14.19
C LEU A 344 2.52 10.74 -14.79
N ALA A 345 3.06 11.79 -15.43
CA ALA A 345 4.40 11.78 -16.00
C ALA A 345 5.50 11.49 -14.96
N HIS A 346 5.36 11.97 -13.72
CA HIS A 346 6.31 11.68 -12.63
C HIS A 346 6.40 10.18 -12.30
N PHE A 347 5.29 9.45 -12.44
CA PHE A 347 5.27 8.00 -12.31
C PHE A 347 5.60 7.27 -13.64
N GLY A 348 6.09 8.01 -14.65
CA GLY A 348 6.37 7.49 -15.99
C GLY A 348 5.11 7.18 -16.80
N LEU A 349 3.99 7.84 -16.50
CA LEU A 349 2.68 7.50 -17.05
C LEU A 349 2.30 8.44 -18.20
N PRO A 350 1.72 7.90 -19.28
CA PRO A 350 1.28 8.71 -20.39
C PRO A 350 0.11 9.62 -19.97
N ALA A 351 0.39 10.92 -20.01
CA ALA A 351 -0.53 12.03 -19.84
C ALA A 351 -1.50 12.15 -21.04
N ARG A 352 -2.65 11.46 -21.00
CA ARG A 352 -3.66 11.47 -22.08
C ARG A 352 -5.10 11.37 -21.55
N GLY A 353 -5.39 12.03 -20.42
CA GLY A 353 -6.74 12.13 -19.87
C GLY A 353 -7.28 10.86 -19.19
N ASP A 354 -8.59 10.84 -18.92
CA ASP A 354 -9.26 9.86 -18.06
C ASP A 354 -9.07 8.40 -18.51
N ASN A 355 -9.07 8.17 -19.82
CA ASN A 355 -8.90 6.83 -20.40
C ASN A 355 -7.49 6.27 -20.14
N SER A 356 -6.44 7.09 -20.29
CA SER A 356 -5.07 6.63 -20.04
C SER A 356 -4.85 6.33 -18.57
N TYR A 357 -5.49 7.10 -17.68
CA TYR A 357 -5.50 6.81 -16.25
C TYR A 357 -6.11 5.43 -15.95
N TYR A 358 -7.33 5.15 -16.43
CA TYR A 358 -8.00 3.88 -16.15
C TYR A 358 -7.26 2.69 -16.77
N GLU A 359 -6.76 2.84 -18.00
CA GLU A 359 -5.98 1.81 -18.67
C GLU A 359 -4.69 1.50 -17.91
N TYR A 360 -3.91 2.53 -17.56
CA TYR A 360 -2.67 2.32 -16.82
C TYR A 360 -2.92 1.76 -15.42
N THR A 361 -3.89 2.33 -14.70
CA THR A 361 -4.24 1.87 -13.36
C THR A 361 -4.66 0.40 -13.40
N SER A 362 -5.43 -0.03 -14.41
CA SER A 362 -5.76 -1.45 -14.59
C SER A 362 -4.52 -2.34 -14.78
N LYS A 363 -3.52 -1.89 -15.57
CA LYS A 363 -2.25 -2.61 -15.77
C LYS A 363 -1.46 -2.77 -14.48
N VAL A 364 -1.31 -1.71 -13.68
CA VAL A 364 -0.59 -1.77 -12.41
C VAL A 364 -1.30 -2.68 -11.41
N ILE A 365 -2.62 -2.54 -11.29
CA ILE A 365 -3.43 -3.34 -10.38
C ILE A 365 -3.33 -4.83 -10.75
N ALA A 366 -3.37 -5.15 -12.04
CA ALA A 366 -3.18 -6.51 -12.53
C ALA A 366 -1.76 -7.04 -12.27
N GLY A 367 -0.73 -6.19 -12.46
CA GLY A 367 0.66 -6.54 -12.15
C GLY A 367 0.90 -6.85 -10.66
N LEU A 368 0.07 -6.28 -9.78
CA LEU A 368 0.03 -6.60 -8.34
C LEU A 368 -0.85 -7.82 -8.00
N GLY A 369 -1.46 -8.48 -8.99
CA GLY A 369 -2.28 -9.68 -8.82
C GLY A 369 -3.77 -9.43 -8.51
N PHE A 370 -4.23 -8.17 -8.47
CA PHE A 370 -5.61 -7.82 -8.14
C PHE A 370 -6.51 -7.78 -9.39
N ASN A 371 -6.59 -8.89 -10.11
CA ASN A 371 -7.23 -8.97 -11.43
C ASN A 371 -8.70 -8.52 -11.44
N GLU A 372 -9.50 -8.83 -10.41
CA GLU A 372 -10.89 -8.38 -10.31
C GLU A 372 -11.01 -6.85 -10.33
N LEU A 373 -10.14 -6.18 -9.58
CA LEU A 373 -10.14 -4.71 -9.52
C LEU A 373 -9.62 -4.15 -10.84
N ALA A 374 -8.62 -4.77 -11.46
CA ALA A 374 -8.11 -4.37 -12.77
C ALA A 374 -9.21 -4.39 -13.84
N VAL A 375 -10.08 -5.40 -13.84
CA VAL A 375 -11.24 -5.48 -14.75
C VAL A 375 -12.19 -4.30 -14.57
N ILE A 376 -12.47 -3.89 -13.32
CA ILE A 376 -13.35 -2.75 -13.03
C ILE A 376 -12.76 -1.47 -13.64
N PHE A 377 -11.45 -1.26 -13.51
CA PHE A 377 -10.76 -0.09 -14.08
C PHE A 377 -10.75 -0.14 -15.60
N ALA A 378 -10.38 -1.28 -16.20
CA ALA A 378 -10.38 -1.45 -17.66
C ALA A 378 -11.78 -1.25 -18.27
N SER A 379 -12.85 -1.59 -17.53
CA SER A 379 -14.23 -1.40 -17.99
C SER A 379 -14.72 0.06 -17.95
N ARG A 380 -13.95 0.98 -17.33
CA ARG A 380 -14.26 2.42 -17.32
C ARG A 380 -13.60 3.20 -18.44
N VAL A 381 -12.71 2.58 -19.21
CA VAL A 381 -12.11 3.21 -20.40
C VAL A 381 -13.21 3.41 -21.44
N THR A 382 -13.45 4.66 -21.83
CA THR A 382 -14.39 5.01 -22.91
C THR A 382 -13.72 4.81 -24.26
N ASN A 383 -14.38 4.15 -25.21
CA ASN A 383 -13.80 3.79 -26.52
C ASN A 383 -12.44 3.08 -26.42
N PRO A 384 -12.37 1.91 -25.73
CA PRO A 384 -11.12 1.18 -25.56
C PRO A 384 -10.57 0.73 -26.92
N ASP A 385 -9.27 0.91 -27.12
CA ASP A 385 -8.58 0.33 -28.27
C ASP A 385 -8.46 -1.20 -28.14
N THR A 386 -8.02 -1.86 -29.21
CA THR A 386 -7.87 -3.33 -29.22
C THR A 386 -6.92 -3.81 -28.12
N ALA A 387 -5.87 -3.04 -27.80
CA ALA A 387 -4.91 -3.40 -26.76
C ALA A 387 -5.55 -3.36 -25.35
N CYS A 388 -6.35 -2.34 -25.06
CA CYS A 388 -7.12 -2.21 -23.84
C CYS A 388 -8.14 -3.34 -23.70
N LEU A 389 -8.86 -3.68 -24.77
CA LEU A 389 -9.79 -4.80 -24.79
C LEU A 389 -9.10 -6.16 -24.53
N ILE A 390 -7.93 -6.39 -25.13
CA ILE A 390 -7.12 -7.61 -24.86
C ILE A 390 -6.71 -7.66 -23.38
N ASN A 391 -6.28 -6.53 -22.81
CA ASN A 391 -5.92 -6.46 -21.40
C ASN A 391 -7.12 -6.71 -20.48
N LYS A 392 -8.27 -6.07 -20.74
CA LYS A 392 -9.54 -6.31 -20.05
C LYS A 392 -9.92 -7.80 -20.08
N PHE A 393 -9.81 -8.43 -21.24
CA PHE A 393 -10.05 -9.87 -21.41
C PHE A 393 -9.11 -10.71 -20.55
N ARG A 394 -7.80 -10.47 -20.60
CA ARG A 394 -6.80 -11.19 -19.80
C ARG A 394 -7.01 -11.01 -18.30
N TYR A 395 -7.34 -9.80 -17.85
CA TYR A 395 -7.65 -9.54 -16.44
C TYR A 395 -8.91 -10.28 -16.02
N ALA A 396 -9.95 -10.29 -16.86
CA ALA A 396 -11.19 -11.01 -16.57
C ALA A 396 -10.97 -12.52 -16.52
N LEU A 397 -10.15 -13.06 -17.41
CA LEU A 397 -9.77 -14.47 -17.42
C LEU A 397 -8.98 -14.85 -16.15
N ALA A 398 -7.96 -14.06 -15.79
CA ALA A 398 -7.15 -14.29 -14.60
C ALA A 398 -7.95 -14.11 -13.29
N ALA A 399 -8.97 -13.25 -13.30
CA ALA A 399 -9.95 -13.12 -12.21
C ALA A 399 -11.03 -14.21 -12.21
N ARG A 400 -11.07 -15.08 -13.22
CA ARG A 400 -12.16 -16.05 -13.48
C ARG A 400 -13.55 -15.41 -13.55
N ASN A 401 -13.60 -14.14 -13.96
CA ASN A 401 -14.83 -13.43 -14.27
C ASN A 401 -15.25 -13.73 -15.72
N TYR A 402 -15.76 -14.94 -15.93
CA TYR A 402 -16.09 -15.44 -17.26
C TYR A 402 -17.18 -14.64 -17.98
N ASP A 403 -18.04 -13.92 -17.26
CA ASP A 403 -19.09 -13.10 -17.87
C ASP A 403 -18.48 -11.92 -18.63
N VAL A 404 -17.55 -11.20 -17.99
CA VAL A 404 -16.82 -10.10 -18.64
C VAL A 404 -15.85 -10.63 -19.70
N ALA A 405 -15.16 -11.74 -19.42
CA ALA A 405 -14.22 -12.33 -20.38
C ALA A 405 -14.93 -12.79 -21.66
N TYR A 406 -16.08 -13.46 -21.53
CA TYR A 406 -16.92 -13.90 -22.65
C TYR A 406 -17.39 -12.71 -23.49
N TYR A 407 -17.99 -11.69 -22.84
CA TYR A 407 -18.46 -10.51 -23.55
C TYR A 407 -17.32 -9.80 -24.30
N THR A 408 -16.18 -9.60 -23.63
CA THR A 408 -15.01 -8.93 -24.23
C THR A 408 -14.44 -9.73 -25.41
N ALA A 409 -14.31 -11.05 -25.29
CA ALA A 409 -13.75 -11.90 -26.36
C ALA A 409 -14.69 -12.03 -27.56
N VAL A 410 -15.98 -12.31 -27.32
CA VAL A 410 -16.96 -12.65 -28.36
C VAL A 410 -17.59 -11.42 -28.98
N ALA A 411 -17.95 -10.40 -28.20
CA ALA A 411 -18.66 -9.23 -28.69
C ALA A 411 -17.73 -8.11 -29.14
N GLU A 412 -16.68 -7.82 -28.35
CA GLU A 412 -15.79 -6.65 -28.58
C GLU A 412 -14.60 -7.02 -29.49
N LEU A 413 -13.83 -8.06 -29.14
CA LEU A 413 -12.60 -8.44 -29.86
C LEU A 413 -12.84 -9.25 -31.13
N LYS A 414 -13.74 -10.23 -31.10
CA LYS A 414 -14.08 -11.14 -32.21
C LYS A 414 -12.89 -11.96 -32.77
N HIS A 415 -11.74 -11.98 -32.09
CA HIS A 415 -10.56 -12.75 -32.47
C HIS A 415 -10.65 -14.20 -31.97
N LYS A 416 -10.42 -15.16 -32.86
CA LYS A 416 -10.53 -16.61 -32.57
C LYS A 416 -9.60 -17.06 -31.44
N ASP A 417 -8.39 -16.50 -31.37
CA ASP A 417 -7.38 -16.91 -30.38
C ASP A 417 -7.80 -16.59 -28.94
N ASN A 418 -8.39 -15.42 -28.71
CA ASN A 418 -8.90 -15.04 -27.38
C ASN A 418 -10.09 -15.92 -26.96
N VAL A 419 -10.97 -16.26 -27.91
CA VAL A 419 -12.08 -17.19 -27.65
C VAL A 419 -11.55 -18.58 -27.33
N ALA A 420 -10.52 -19.04 -28.03
CA ALA A 420 -9.87 -20.32 -27.74
C ALA A 420 -9.24 -20.35 -26.34
N GLU A 421 -8.53 -19.29 -25.96
CA GLU A 421 -7.95 -19.13 -24.61
C GLU A 421 -9.03 -19.17 -23.53
N LEU A 422 -10.16 -18.47 -23.74
CA LEU A 422 -11.32 -18.50 -22.84
C LEU A 422 -11.88 -19.92 -22.67
N ILE A 423 -12.12 -20.63 -23.78
CA ILE A 423 -12.68 -21.98 -23.76
C ILE A 423 -11.77 -22.92 -22.99
N LEU A 424 -10.45 -22.86 -23.23
CA LEU A 424 -9.46 -23.68 -22.54
C LEU A 424 -9.46 -23.43 -21.03
N ASP A 425 -9.45 -22.16 -20.60
CA ASP A 425 -9.47 -21.82 -19.17
C ASP A 425 -10.77 -22.25 -18.49
N MET A 426 -11.92 -21.98 -19.13
CA MET A 426 -13.24 -22.40 -18.64
C MET A 426 -13.35 -23.91 -18.54
N ALA A 427 -12.90 -24.65 -19.56
CA ALA A 427 -12.95 -26.10 -19.57
C ALA A 427 -12.08 -26.71 -18.46
N LYS A 428 -10.96 -26.07 -18.12
CA LYS A 428 -10.06 -26.48 -17.04
C LYS A 428 -10.61 -26.17 -15.65
N HIS A 429 -11.23 -25.00 -15.46
CA HIS A 429 -11.56 -24.49 -14.13
C HIS A 429 -13.06 -24.47 -13.78
N GLN A 430 -13.95 -24.24 -14.76
CA GLN A 430 -15.41 -24.21 -14.57
C GLN A 430 -16.16 -24.80 -15.78
N PRO A 431 -16.02 -26.12 -16.03
CA PRO A 431 -16.56 -26.78 -17.23
C PRO A 431 -18.08 -26.68 -17.35
N LEU A 432 -18.81 -26.65 -16.23
CA LEU A 432 -20.27 -26.50 -16.24
C LEU A 432 -20.70 -25.11 -16.73
N LYS A 433 -19.93 -24.06 -16.38
CA LYS A 433 -20.22 -22.70 -16.81
C LYS A 433 -19.98 -22.55 -18.31
N LEU A 434 -19.04 -23.29 -18.90
CA LEU A 434 -18.81 -23.30 -20.36
C LEU A 434 -20.08 -23.67 -21.13
N LEU A 435 -20.87 -24.62 -20.61
CA LEU A 435 -22.09 -25.10 -21.25
C LEU A 435 -23.21 -24.05 -21.28
N THR A 436 -23.18 -23.06 -20.37
CA THR A 436 -24.23 -22.04 -20.28
C THR A 436 -24.02 -20.87 -21.23
N TYR A 437 -22.81 -20.68 -21.80
CA TYR A 437 -22.54 -19.54 -22.68
C TYR A 437 -22.90 -19.82 -24.15
N PRO A 438 -23.53 -18.85 -24.85
CA PRO A 438 -23.99 -19.04 -26.22
C PRO A 438 -22.90 -18.76 -27.28
N PHE A 439 -21.97 -19.70 -27.48
CA PHE A 439 -20.93 -19.62 -28.53
C PHE A 439 -21.44 -19.78 -29.98
N THR A 440 -22.52 -19.10 -30.34
CA THR A 440 -23.29 -19.28 -31.59
C THR A 440 -22.43 -19.33 -32.86
N SER A 441 -21.47 -18.41 -32.98
CA SER A 441 -20.56 -18.32 -34.15
C SER A 441 -19.25 -19.10 -33.97
N TYR A 442 -19.02 -19.69 -32.80
CA TYR A 442 -17.77 -20.35 -32.42
C TYR A 442 -17.98 -21.83 -32.07
N HIS A 443 -19.15 -22.42 -32.29
CA HIS A 443 -19.43 -23.84 -32.02
C HIS A 443 -18.38 -24.80 -32.62
N PRO A 444 -17.96 -24.67 -33.90
CA PRO A 444 -16.93 -25.54 -34.46
C PRO A 444 -15.58 -25.39 -33.76
N LEU A 445 -15.27 -24.17 -33.28
CA LEU A 445 -14.03 -23.89 -32.56
C LEU A 445 -14.04 -24.52 -31.16
N VAL A 446 -15.16 -24.40 -30.43
CA VAL A 446 -15.33 -25.05 -29.12
C VAL A 446 -15.18 -26.56 -29.26
N ASP A 447 -15.85 -27.15 -30.25
CA ASP A 447 -15.80 -28.59 -30.48
C ASP A 447 -14.37 -29.05 -30.84
N ALA A 448 -13.69 -28.34 -31.75
CA ALA A 448 -12.31 -28.64 -32.13
C ALA A 448 -11.34 -28.54 -30.95
N ILE A 449 -11.49 -27.54 -30.07
CA ILE A 449 -10.65 -27.38 -28.88
C ILE A 449 -10.91 -28.51 -27.88
N LEU A 450 -12.17 -28.80 -27.57
CA LEU A 450 -12.51 -29.86 -26.63
C LEU A 450 -12.03 -31.23 -27.13
N ALA A 451 -12.11 -31.49 -28.43
CA ALA A 451 -11.63 -32.73 -29.06
C ALA A 451 -10.09 -32.85 -29.06
N SER A 452 -9.38 -31.75 -29.35
CA SER A 452 -7.91 -31.72 -29.45
C SER A 452 -7.18 -31.60 -28.10
N SER A 453 -7.88 -31.13 -27.06
CA SER A 453 -7.24 -30.79 -25.78
C SER A 453 -6.83 -32.02 -24.95
N SER A 454 -5.76 -31.85 -24.18
CA SER A 454 -5.31 -32.78 -23.14
C SER A 454 -6.07 -32.60 -21.81
N LEU A 455 -7.31 -32.11 -21.86
CA LEU A 455 -8.08 -31.80 -20.66
C LEU A 455 -8.42 -33.06 -19.85
N PRO A 456 -8.38 -32.97 -18.51
CA PRO A 456 -8.94 -34.02 -17.67
C PRO A 456 -10.44 -34.15 -17.98
N ASN A 457 -10.92 -35.38 -18.16
CA ASN A 457 -12.31 -35.68 -18.52
C ASN A 457 -12.77 -35.09 -19.87
N LYS A 458 -11.86 -34.92 -20.86
CA LYS A 458 -12.19 -34.35 -22.18
C LYS A 458 -13.47 -34.92 -22.80
N PHE A 459 -13.64 -36.25 -22.73
CA PHE A 459 -14.78 -36.94 -23.35
C PHE A 459 -16.10 -36.65 -22.65
N LYS A 460 -16.10 -36.51 -21.30
CA LYS A 460 -17.30 -36.15 -20.54
C LYS A 460 -17.73 -34.72 -20.85
N LEU A 461 -16.77 -33.82 -20.98
CA LEU A 461 -17.05 -32.42 -21.32
C LEU A 461 -17.52 -32.28 -22.78
N LEU A 462 -16.88 -32.99 -23.71
CA LEU A 462 -17.28 -33.02 -25.12
C LEU A 462 -18.68 -33.61 -25.29
N TYR A 463 -18.99 -34.70 -24.57
CA TYR A 463 -20.33 -35.26 -24.48
C TYR A 463 -21.36 -34.23 -23.99
N ALA A 464 -21.11 -33.62 -22.83
CA ALA A 464 -22.04 -32.64 -22.26
C ALA A 464 -22.23 -31.40 -23.16
N TRP A 465 -21.16 -30.96 -23.81
CA TRP A 465 -21.20 -29.89 -24.80
C TRP A 465 -22.09 -30.22 -25.98
N ARG A 466 -21.87 -31.38 -26.62
CA ARG A 466 -22.64 -31.79 -27.81
C ARG A 466 -24.12 -32.05 -27.47
N VAL A 467 -24.41 -32.66 -26.31
CA VAL A 467 -25.80 -32.84 -25.82
C VAL A 467 -26.49 -31.49 -25.61
N SER A 468 -25.80 -30.50 -25.01
CA SER A 468 -26.39 -29.16 -24.80
C SER A 468 -26.75 -28.41 -26.08
N ARG A 469 -26.28 -28.92 -27.24
CA ARG A 469 -26.52 -28.36 -28.57
C ARG A 469 -27.32 -29.30 -29.47
N GLU A 470 -27.94 -30.32 -28.88
CA GLU A 470 -28.75 -31.31 -29.59
C GLU A 470 -27.96 -32.13 -30.64
N ASP A 471 -26.63 -32.11 -30.60
CA ASP A 471 -25.76 -32.96 -31.43
C ASP A 471 -25.59 -34.33 -30.77
N LEU A 472 -26.67 -35.12 -30.82
CA LEU A 472 -26.70 -36.46 -30.25
C LEU A 472 -25.76 -37.43 -31.00
N LYS A 473 -25.52 -37.23 -32.32
CA LYS A 473 -24.60 -38.08 -33.11
C LYS A 473 -23.16 -37.87 -32.66
N GLY A 474 -22.75 -36.60 -32.53
CA GLY A 474 -21.44 -36.26 -32.01
C GLY A 474 -21.27 -36.65 -30.54
N ALA A 475 -22.32 -36.54 -29.72
CA ALA A 475 -22.27 -36.98 -28.32
C ALA A 475 -22.01 -38.50 -28.19
N ALA A 476 -22.70 -39.32 -28.99
CA ALA A 476 -22.46 -40.76 -29.07
C ALA A 476 -21.02 -41.07 -29.53
N CYS A 477 -20.52 -40.35 -30.53
CA CYS A 477 -19.14 -40.48 -31.01
C CYS A 477 -18.11 -40.18 -29.89
N ALA A 478 -18.30 -39.12 -29.12
CA ALA A 478 -17.39 -38.77 -28.02
C ALA A 478 -17.32 -39.85 -26.92
N LEU A 479 -18.48 -40.43 -26.56
CA LEU A 479 -18.53 -41.54 -25.61
C LEU A 479 -17.90 -42.82 -26.17
N TYR A 480 -18.07 -43.08 -27.46
CA TYR A 480 -17.48 -44.23 -28.12
C TYR A 480 -15.95 -44.13 -28.25
N GLU A 481 -15.41 -42.94 -28.54
CA GLU A 481 -13.97 -42.71 -28.50
C GLU A 481 -13.40 -42.92 -27.08
N GLN A 482 -14.13 -42.48 -26.05
CA GLN A 482 -13.76 -42.75 -24.66
C GLN A 482 -13.73 -44.25 -24.37
N LEU A 483 -14.75 -44.97 -24.82
CA LEU A 483 -14.85 -46.42 -24.70
C LEU A 483 -13.64 -47.11 -25.34
N LEU A 484 -13.22 -46.70 -26.54
CA LEU A 484 -12.04 -47.26 -27.22
C LEU A 484 -10.77 -47.03 -26.41
N VAL A 485 -10.57 -45.84 -25.86
CA VAL A 485 -9.40 -45.52 -25.01
C VAL A 485 -9.40 -46.37 -23.73
N VAL A 486 -10.55 -46.53 -23.07
CA VAL A 486 -10.67 -47.34 -21.85
C VAL A 486 -10.42 -48.83 -22.13
N LYS A 487 -10.92 -49.33 -23.28
CA LYS A 487 -10.68 -50.70 -23.74
C LYS A 487 -9.20 -50.98 -24.00
N GLN A 488 -8.48 -50.04 -24.62
CA GLN A 488 -7.05 -50.19 -24.91
C GLN A 488 -6.21 -50.23 -23.64
N GLY A 489 -6.63 -49.56 -22.57
CA GLY A 489 -5.96 -49.56 -21.26
C GLY A 489 -6.43 -50.65 -20.30
N LEU A 490 -7.08 -51.71 -20.80
CA LEU A 490 -7.61 -52.79 -19.98
C LEU A 490 -6.57 -53.92 -19.82
N ASP A 491 -5.75 -53.83 -18.79
CA ASP A 491 -4.94 -54.96 -18.34
C ASP A 491 -5.82 -56.03 -17.67
N GLN A 492 -5.45 -57.31 -17.82
CA GLN A 492 -6.18 -58.47 -17.29
C GLN A 492 -6.28 -58.40 -15.76
N GLY A 493 -7.36 -57.83 -15.20
CA GLY A 493 -7.61 -57.91 -13.76
C GLY A 493 -8.56 -56.92 -13.09
N MET A 494 -8.99 -55.82 -13.75
CA MET A 494 -9.76 -54.76 -13.07
C MET A 494 -11.28 -54.86 -13.32
N SER A 495 -12.04 -55.39 -12.34
CA SER A 495 -13.51 -55.51 -12.40
C SER A 495 -14.22 -54.16 -12.61
N GLU A 496 -13.75 -53.08 -11.97
CA GLU A 496 -14.36 -51.74 -12.04
C GLU A 496 -14.34 -51.14 -13.46
N LYS A 497 -13.24 -51.32 -14.20
CA LYS A 497 -13.12 -50.83 -15.59
C LYS A 497 -14.12 -51.52 -16.51
N LYS A 498 -14.41 -52.81 -16.28
CA LYS A 498 -15.38 -53.58 -17.07
C LYS A 498 -16.82 -53.08 -16.84
N THR A 499 -17.16 -52.75 -15.59
CA THR A 499 -18.44 -52.11 -15.25
C THR A 499 -18.57 -50.74 -15.92
N TYR A 500 -17.52 -49.92 -15.84
CA TYR A 500 -17.52 -48.60 -16.50
C TYR A 500 -17.66 -48.69 -18.04
N ILE A 501 -17.06 -49.71 -18.67
CA ILE A 501 -17.27 -49.99 -20.09
C ILE A 501 -18.74 -50.30 -20.40
N ALA A 502 -19.41 -51.11 -19.57
CA ALA A 502 -20.83 -51.43 -19.75
C ALA A 502 -21.72 -50.17 -19.55
N GLU A 503 -21.37 -49.29 -18.61
CA GLU A 503 -22.02 -47.99 -18.42
C GLU A 503 -21.86 -47.07 -19.64
N LEU A 504 -20.66 -47.03 -20.22
CA LEU A 504 -20.40 -46.26 -21.45
C LEU A 504 -21.25 -46.78 -22.62
N TYR A 505 -21.31 -48.09 -22.83
CA TYR A 505 -22.20 -48.68 -23.84
C TYR A 505 -23.65 -48.31 -23.60
N SER A 506 -24.14 -48.47 -22.38
CA SER A 506 -25.51 -48.12 -22.01
C SER A 506 -25.81 -46.64 -22.28
N SER A 507 -24.85 -45.76 -21.99
CA SER A 507 -24.96 -44.33 -22.29
C SER A 507 -25.02 -44.05 -23.80
N ILE A 508 -24.17 -44.69 -24.60
CA ILE A 508 -24.18 -44.55 -26.07
C ILE A 508 -25.51 -45.04 -26.65
N LEU A 509 -25.99 -46.21 -26.21
CA LEU A 509 -27.27 -46.76 -26.64
C LEU A 509 -28.44 -45.84 -26.29
N ASN A 510 -28.45 -45.27 -25.08
CA ASN A 510 -29.46 -44.30 -24.68
C ASN A 510 -29.43 -43.05 -25.56
N VAL A 511 -28.25 -42.52 -25.89
CA VAL A 511 -28.11 -41.33 -26.75
C VAL A 511 -28.59 -41.61 -28.17
N LEU A 512 -28.26 -42.78 -28.74
CA LEU A 512 -28.72 -43.18 -30.07
C LEU A 512 -30.22 -43.51 -30.10
N ALA A 513 -30.78 -44.07 -29.04
CA ALA A 513 -32.20 -44.37 -28.93
C ALA A 513 -33.07 -43.12 -28.81
N LEU A 514 -32.49 -42.00 -28.34
CA LEU A 514 -33.16 -40.68 -28.37
C LEU A 514 -33.26 -40.12 -29.80
N GLN A 515 -32.50 -40.67 -30.76
CA GLN A 515 -32.60 -40.33 -32.17
C GLN A 515 -33.67 -41.20 -32.84
N GLY A 516 -34.30 -40.68 -33.91
CA GLY A 516 -35.20 -41.48 -34.73
C GLY A 516 -34.48 -42.70 -35.32
N LYS A 517 -35.21 -43.77 -35.61
CA LYS A 517 -34.64 -45.05 -36.11
C LYS A 517 -33.74 -44.88 -37.33
N ASP A 518 -34.06 -43.93 -38.21
CA ASP A 518 -33.31 -43.67 -39.44
C ASP A 518 -32.05 -42.82 -39.22
N ASP A 519 -31.95 -42.16 -38.06
CA ASP A 519 -30.86 -41.25 -37.70
C ASP A 519 -29.95 -41.78 -36.59
N ALA A 520 -30.19 -42.99 -36.08
CA ALA A 520 -29.43 -43.60 -34.99
C ALA A 520 -28.07 -44.17 -35.46
N TRP A 521 -27.18 -43.28 -35.92
CA TRP A 521 -25.83 -43.61 -36.37
C TRP A 521 -24.82 -42.50 -36.08
N PHE A 522 -23.53 -42.87 -35.96
CA PHE A 522 -22.42 -41.92 -35.85
C PHE A 522 -21.17 -42.44 -36.59
N VAL A 523 -20.18 -41.57 -36.82
CA VAL A 523 -18.91 -41.92 -37.48
C VAL A 523 -17.77 -41.84 -36.47
N SER A 524 -16.97 -42.91 -36.39
CA SER A 524 -15.76 -42.97 -35.58
C SER A 524 -14.67 -43.71 -36.35
N ASN A 525 -13.45 -43.16 -36.38
CA ASN A 525 -12.30 -43.74 -37.10
C ASN A 525 -12.59 -44.12 -38.57
N GLY A 526 -13.38 -43.30 -39.27
CA GLY A 526 -13.76 -43.55 -40.67
C GLY A 526 -14.79 -44.67 -40.88
N ARG A 527 -15.32 -45.26 -39.81
CA ARG A 527 -16.39 -46.28 -39.87
C ARG A 527 -17.71 -45.70 -39.35
N VAL A 528 -18.80 -46.03 -40.04
CA VAL A 528 -20.16 -45.75 -39.57
C VAL A 528 -20.57 -46.84 -38.58
N HIS A 529 -21.06 -46.42 -37.41
CA HIS A 529 -21.61 -47.28 -36.37
C HIS A 529 -23.10 -47.01 -36.24
N THR A 530 -23.93 -48.02 -36.47
CA THR A 530 -25.37 -47.97 -36.27
C THR A 530 -25.75 -48.41 -34.85
N LEU A 531 -26.96 -48.10 -34.40
CA LEU A 531 -27.50 -48.61 -33.12
C LEU A 531 -27.32 -50.13 -33.01
N GLN A 532 -27.67 -50.88 -34.06
CA GLN A 532 -27.54 -52.34 -34.09
C GLN A 532 -26.09 -52.80 -33.94
N ASP A 533 -25.13 -52.09 -34.54
CA ASP A 533 -23.71 -52.40 -34.40
C ASP A 533 -23.25 -52.28 -32.95
N VAL A 534 -23.65 -51.20 -32.27
CA VAL A 534 -23.29 -50.95 -30.86
C VAL A 534 -23.99 -51.95 -29.93
N GLU A 535 -25.25 -52.30 -30.19
CA GLU A 535 -25.99 -53.34 -29.43
C GLU A 535 -25.33 -54.71 -29.55
N ASN A 536 -24.91 -55.07 -30.76
CA ASN A 536 -24.21 -56.32 -31.01
C ASN A 536 -22.86 -56.35 -30.29
N GLU A 537 -22.09 -55.26 -30.36
CA GLU A 537 -20.80 -55.15 -29.68
C GLU A 537 -20.95 -55.20 -28.15
N HIS A 538 -21.95 -54.50 -27.60
CA HIS A 538 -22.27 -54.52 -26.17
C HIS A 538 -22.69 -55.93 -25.70
N SER A 539 -23.55 -56.61 -26.47
CA SER A 539 -23.99 -57.98 -26.16
C SER A 539 -22.84 -58.97 -26.17
N GLN A 540 -21.92 -58.86 -27.14
CA GLN A 540 -20.71 -59.67 -27.20
C GLN A 540 -19.80 -59.41 -25.99
N TRP A 541 -19.65 -58.14 -25.59
CA TRP A 541 -18.86 -57.76 -24.43
C TRP A 541 -19.44 -58.33 -23.12
N LEU A 542 -20.75 -58.17 -22.88
CA LEU A 542 -21.43 -58.74 -21.72
C LEU A 542 -21.32 -60.27 -21.67
N ALA A 543 -21.49 -60.95 -22.81
CA ALA A 543 -21.33 -62.39 -22.89
C ALA A 543 -19.88 -62.85 -22.58
N GLY A 544 -18.88 -62.01 -22.90
CA GLY A 544 -17.49 -62.21 -22.46
C GLY A 544 -17.34 -62.09 -20.95
N MET A 545 -17.86 -61.00 -20.36
CA MET A 545 -17.83 -60.77 -18.92
C MET A 545 -18.51 -61.89 -18.13
N VAL A 546 -19.69 -62.35 -18.55
CA VAL A 546 -20.42 -63.45 -17.89
C VAL A 546 -19.62 -64.75 -17.93
N ARG A 547 -18.91 -65.03 -19.03
CA ARG A 547 -18.05 -66.22 -19.15
C ARG A 547 -16.86 -66.15 -18.19
N GLU A 548 -16.19 -65.01 -18.11
CA GLU A 548 -15.09 -64.82 -17.16
C GLU A 548 -15.56 -64.90 -15.71
N MET A 549 -16.69 -64.27 -15.35
CA MET A 549 -17.26 -64.38 -14.00
C MET A 549 -17.57 -65.83 -13.64
N LYS A 550 -18.13 -66.60 -14.57
CA LYS A 550 -18.37 -68.05 -14.38
C LYS A 550 -17.06 -68.85 -14.21
N LEU A 551 -15.95 -68.39 -14.78
CA LEU A 551 -14.63 -69.01 -14.60
C LEU A 551 -13.99 -68.62 -13.28
N VAL A 552 -14.22 -67.41 -12.77
CA VAL A 552 -13.72 -66.95 -11.45
C VAL A 552 -14.50 -67.56 -10.29
N MET A 553 -15.80 -67.83 -10.48
CA MET A 553 -16.67 -68.47 -9.47
C MET A 553 -16.52 -69.99 -9.39
N ARG A 554 -15.83 -70.61 -10.35
CA ARG A 554 -15.49 -72.04 -10.36
C ARG A 554 -14.08 -72.23 -9.83
#